data_AF-S6SP27-F1
#
_entry.id   AF-S6SP27-F1
#
_cell.length_a   1.000
_cell.length_b   1.000
_cell.length_c   1.000
_cell.angle_alpha   90.00
_cell.angle_beta   90.00
_cell.angle_gamma   90.00
#
_symmetry.space_group_name_H-M   'P 1'
#
loop_
_entity.id
_entity.type
_entity.pdbx_description
1 polymer ?
#
loop_
_entity_poly.entity_id
_entity_poly.type
_entity_poly.pdbx_seq_one_letter_code
_entity_poly.pdbx_strand_id
1 'polypeptide(L)'
;MGDGSVNTFRMLKQLGRPELLPGVAQAERHDELMDELYAAKQEELLATQKAAAFNQIHGIDHTERAARIYEPLKSKLAEARAKVETLEQEMPGKDAELITPSEIRGLKMHICTLVAPDSPPDDWMDVYVHSKLMIVDDVFTTIGSANINTRSMQVDTELNICLEDPAVTKPLREHLFRIHTGDQENEENIAITFDNWGDIIRENGSRRVTKKPTNLEPEKRPPYRSLVEFLNESSARKNLD
;
A
#
# COMPACT_ATOMS: atom_id res chain seq x y z
N MET A 1 14.28 -3.80 8.39
CA MET A 1 13.70 -2.90 7.36
C MET A 1 13.78 -1.48 7.90
N GLY A 2 14.11 -0.50 7.05
CA GLY A 2 14.19 0.91 7.44
C GLY A 2 12.86 1.44 7.96
N ASP A 3 12.92 2.45 8.82
CA ASP A 3 11.80 3.05 9.55
C ASP A 3 10.89 3.98 8.68
N GLY A 4 10.70 3.66 7.39
CA GLY A 4 9.97 4.46 6.39
C GLY A 4 8.66 3.81 5.92
N SER A 5 7.82 3.35 6.84
CA SER A 5 6.62 2.56 6.49
C SER A 5 5.57 3.34 5.69
N VAL A 6 5.48 4.66 5.87
CA VAL A 6 4.55 5.52 5.11
C VAL A 6 5.01 5.70 3.66
N ASN A 7 6.30 5.91 3.42
CA ASN A 7 6.82 6.04 2.05
C ASN A 7 6.75 4.71 1.31
N THR A 8 7.04 3.60 2.01
CA THR A 8 6.81 2.25 1.49
C THR A 8 5.34 2.06 1.11
N PHE A 9 4.40 2.47 1.97
CA PHE A 9 2.97 2.39 1.66
C PHE A 9 2.58 3.22 0.43
N ARG A 10 3.07 4.46 0.30
CA ARG A 10 2.80 5.30 -0.89
C ARG A 10 3.26 4.63 -2.17
N MET A 11 4.47 4.05 -2.18
CA MET A 11 4.98 3.29 -3.32
C MET A 11 4.05 2.11 -3.64
N LEU A 12 3.65 1.32 -2.65
CA LEU A 12 2.77 0.17 -2.84
C LEU A 12 1.37 0.57 -3.32
N LYS A 13 0.80 1.67 -2.79
CA LYS A 13 -0.47 2.25 -3.25
C LYS A 13 -0.38 2.66 -4.73
N GLN A 14 0.74 3.25 -5.17
CA GLN A 14 0.97 3.61 -6.57
C GLN A 14 1.17 2.38 -7.49
N LEU A 15 1.68 1.29 -6.94
CA LEU A 15 1.83 0.00 -7.62
C LEU A 15 0.54 -0.84 -7.60
N GLY A 16 -0.55 -0.33 -7.01
CA GLY A 16 -1.83 -1.05 -6.92
C GLY A 16 -1.82 -2.19 -5.90
N ARG A 17 -0.88 -2.19 -4.95
CA ARG A 17 -0.69 -3.23 -3.92
C ARG A 17 -0.82 -2.71 -2.47
N PRO A 18 -1.83 -1.86 -2.13
CA PRO A 18 -1.94 -1.29 -0.79
C PRO A 18 -2.19 -2.34 0.31
N GLU A 19 -2.73 -3.51 -0.05
CA GLU A 19 -3.05 -4.61 0.86
C GLU A 19 -1.81 -5.29 1.45
N LEU A 20 -0.62 -5.03 0.91
CA LEU A 20 0.63 -5.57 1.46
C LEU A 20 1.10 -4.85 2.74
N LEU A 21 0.55 -3.67 3.04
CA LEU A 21 0.71 -2.93 4.31
C LEU A 21 -0.68 -2.64 4.93
N PRO A 22 -1.46 -3.66 5.33
CA PRO A 22 -2.86 -3.45 5.69
C PRO A 22 -3.03 -2.53 6.90
N GLY A 23 -2.13 -2.59 7.89
CA GLY A 23 -2.19 -1.73 9.07
C GLY A 23 -1.96 -0.25 8.76
N VAL A 24 -0.99 0.07 7.89
CA VAL A 24 -0.73 1.45 7.45
C VAL A 24 -1.85 1.93 6.53
N ALA A 25 -2.31 1.08 5.61
CA ALA A 25 -3.39 1.40 4.70
C ALA A 25 -4.71 1.75 5.41
N GLN A 26 -5.06 1.01 6.47
CA GLN A 26 -6.22 1.31 7.32
C GLN A 26 -6.04 2.65 8.03
N ALA A 27 -4.86 2.88 8.62
CA ALA A 27 -4.60 4.12 9.34
C ALA A 27 -4.64 5.37 8.43
N GLU A 28 -4.08 5.28 7.22
CA GLU A 28 -4.13 6.39 6.26
C GLU A 28 -5.56 6.64 5.75
N ARG A 29 -6.35 5.59 5.51
CA ARG A 29 -7.76 5.75 5.14
C ARG A 29 -8.57 6.39 6.27
N HIS A 30 -8.36 5.96 7.50
CA HIS A 30 -9.02 6.52 8.67
C HIS A 30 -8.75 8.03 8.77
N ASP A 31 -7.49 8.43 8.63
CA ASP A 31 -7.09 9.84 8.66
C ASP A 31 -7.73 10.62 7.48
N GLU A 32 -7.72 10.08 6.26
CA GLU A 32 -8.39 10.69 5.09
C GLU A 32 -9.89 10.93 5.34
N LEU A 33 -10.60 9.95 5.93
CA LEU A 33 -12.02 10.07 6.27
C LEU A 33 -12.28 11.08 7.38
N MET A 34 -11.42 11.11 8.40
CA MET A 34 -11.50 12.05 9.51
C MET A 34 -11.25 13.49 9.07
N ASP A 35 -10.29 13.72 8.18
CA ASP A 35 -10.01 15.02 7.59
C ASP A 35 -11.19 15.52 6.75
N GLU A 36 -11.81 14.65 5.95
CA GLU A 36 -13.02 14.98 5.18
C GLU A 36 -14.19 15.36 6.10
N LEU A 37 -14.43 14.57 7.15
CA LEU A 37 -15.46 14.84 8.15
C LEU A 37 -15.19 16.14 8.91
N TYR A 38 -13.94 16.38 9.28
CA TYR A 38 -13.53 17.61 9.98
C TYR A 38 -13.76 18.85 9.11
N ALA A 39 -13.37 18.80 7.83
CA ALA A 39 -13.62 19.87 6.88
C ALA A 39 -15.13 20.15 6.70
N ALA A 40 -15.96 19.10 6.62
CA ALA A 40 -17.41 19.25 6.54
C ALA A 40 -18.00 19.88 7.82
N LYS A 41 -17.53 19.50 9.01
CA LYS A 41 -17.96 20.09 10.29
C LYS A 41 -17.57 21.57 10.40
N GLN A 42 -16.39 21.96 9.90
CA GLN A 42 -16.00 23.36 9.83
C GLN A 42 -16.94 24.17 8.91
N GLU A 43 -17.31 23.62 7.76
CA GLU A 43 -18.26 24.23 6.83
C GLU A 43 -19.64 24.41 7.47
N GLU A 44 -20.14 23.39 8.17
CA GLU A 44 -21.42 23.44 8.91
C GLU A 44 -21.39 24.51 10.03
N LEU A 45 -20.29 24.58 10.78
CA LEU A 45 -20.11 25.57 11.85
C LEU A 45 -20.15 26.99 11.29
N LEU A 46 -19.44 27.24 10.18
CA LEU A 46 -19.44 28.55 9.50
C LEU A 46 -20.83 28.90 8.95
N ALA A 47 -21.55 27.94 8.37
CA ALA A 47 -22.92 28.14 7.90
C ALA A 47 -23.87 28.46 9.07
N THR A 48 -23.72 27.76 10.19
CA THR A 48 -24.50 27.99 11.42
C THR A 48 -24.26 29.39 11.98
N GLN A 49 -23.00 29.82 12.06
CA GLN A 49 -22.63 31.17 12.54
C GLN A 49 -23.21 32.27 11.63
N LYS A 50 -23.14 32.10 10.30
CA LYS A 50 -23.72 33.06 9.34
C LYS A 50 -25.24 33.18 9.49
N ALA A 51 -25.94 32.05 9.62
CA ALA A 51 -27.39 32.03 9.82
C ALA A 51 -27.79 32.65 11.17
N ALA A 52 -27.05 32.35 12.24
CA ALA A 52 -27.28 32.93 13.57
C ALA A 52 -27.02 34.44 13.59
N ALA A 53 -25.93 34.90 12.99
CA ALA A 53 -25.60 36.32 12.89
C ALA A 53 -26.66 37.10 12.09
N PHE A 54 -27.16 36.52 10.99
CA PHE A 54 -28.26 37.11 10.23
C PHE A 54 -29.52 37.29 11.12
N ASN A 55 -29.90 36.24 11.85
CA ASN A 55 -31.06 36.27 12.76
C ASN A 55 -30.88 37.27 13.92
N GLN A 56 -29.66 37.45 14.42
CA GLN A 56 -29.35 38.41 15.47
C GLN A 56 -29.48 39.87 15.00
N ILE A 57 -29.14 40.16 13.73
CA ILE A 57 -29.18 41.52 13.16
C ILE A 57 -30.58 41.89 12.66
N HIS A 58 -31.30 40.95 12.04
CA HIS A 58 -32.56 41.22 11.35
C HIS A 58 -33.82 40.75 12.10
N GLY A 59 -33.67 40.00 13.20
CA GLY A 59 -34.81 39.41 13.93
C GLY A 59 -35.50 38.27 13.15
N ILE A 60 -36.67 37.85 13.63
CA ILE A 60 -37.53 36.80 13.01
C ILE A 60 -38.54 37.42 12.01
N ASP A 61 -38.62 38.74 11.94
CA ASP A 61 -39.62 39.47 11.14
C ASP A 61 -39.06 39.77 9.75
N HIS A 62 -39.32 38.86 8.82
CA HIS A 62 -38.73 38.90 7.48
C HIS A 62 -39.52 39.85 6.57
N THR A 63 -39.06 41.09 6.44
CA THR A 63 -39.37 41.87 5.23
C THR A 63 -38.96 41.06 3.98
N GLU A 64 -39.66 41.25 2.86
CA GLU A 64 -39.43 40.49 1.60
C GLU A 64 -37.95 40.52 1.15
N ARG A 65 -37.24 41.61 1.45
CA ARG A 65 -35.81 41.80 1.15
C ARG A 65 -34.90 40.95 2.06
N ALA A 66 -35.24 40.79 3.34
CA ALA A 66 -34.50 39.95 4.28
C ALA A 66 -34.68 38.46 3.95
N ALA A 67 -35.89 38.04 3.57
CA ALA A 67 -36.17 36.67 3.14
C ALA A 67 -35.30 36.23 1.94
N ARG A 68 -35.12 37.11 0.94
CA ARG A 68 -34.25 36.84 -0.23
C ARG A 68 -32.78 36.61 0.13
N ILE A 69 -32.30 37.19 1.24
CA ILE A 69 -30.91 37.03 1.71
C ILE A 69 -30.79 35.81 2.63
N TYR A 70 -31.84 35.52 3.41
CA TYR A 70 -31.85 34.41 4.35
C TYR A 70 -32.01 33.05 3.67
N GLU A 71 -32.85 32.94 2.63
CA GLU A 71 -33.15 31.64 2.00
C GLU A 71 -31.88 30.91 1.49
N PRO A 72 -30.93 31.58 0.82
CA PRO A 72 -29.65 30.95 0.45
C PRO A 72 -28.79 30.52 1.66
N LEU A 73 -28.82 31.27 2.78
CA LEU A 73 -28.09 30.90 3.99
C LEU A 73 -28.69 29.65 4.65
N LYS A 74 -30.02 29.58 4.68
CA LYS A 74 -30.77 28.42 5.17
C LYS A 74 -30.52 27.17 4.32
N SER A 75 -30.55 27.29 2.99
CA SER A 75 -30.21 26.18 2.08
C SER A 75 -28.79 25.68 2.33
N LYS A 76 -27.81 26.58 2.38
CA LYS A 76 -26.41 26.22 2.65
C LYS A 76 -26.21 25.54 3.99
N LEU A 77 -26.90 25.98 5.05
CA LEU A 77 -26.85 25.32 6.35
C LEU A 77 -27.46 23.92 6.29
N ALA A 78 -28.59 23.75 5.60
CA ALA A 78 -29.21 22.44 5.43
C ALA A 78 -28.32 21.47 4.63
N GLU A 79 -27.70 21.95 3.54
CA GLU A 79 -26.74 21.20 2.73
C GLU A 79 -25.51 20.77 3.55
N ALA A 80 -24.91 21.69 4.31
CA ALA A 80 -23.74 21.39 5.14
C ALA A 80 -24.05 20.36 6.23
N ARG A 81 -25.23 20.45 6.87
CA ARG A 81 -25.70 19.47 7.86
C ARG A 81 -25.91 18.09 7.25
N ALA A 82 -26.61 18.03 6.11
CA ALA A 82 -26.86 16.77 5.42
C ALA A 82 -25.53 16.10 5.00
N LYS A 83 -24.53 16.89 4.60
CA LYS A 83 -23.19 16.39 4.27
C LYS A 83 -22.48 15.79 5.49
N VAL A 84 -22.47 16.49 6.63
CA VAL A 84 -21.88 15.95 7.88
C VAL A 84 -22.58 14.66 8.30
N GLU A 85 -23.92 14.65 8.32
CA GLU A 85 -24.70 13.46 8.68
C GLU A 85 -24.39 12.27 7.76
N THR A 86 -24.33 12.51 6.45
CA THR A 86 -23.97 11.48 5.46
C THR A 86 -22.56 10.93 5.73
N LEU A 87 -21.57 11.80 5.95
CA LEU A 87 -20.20 11.37 6.22
C LEU A 87 -20.09 10.59 7.54
N GLU A 88 -20.78 11.02 8.61
CA GLU A 88 -20.79 10.30 9.89
C GLU A 88 -21.44 8.90 9.77
N GLN A 89 -22.49 8.77 8.95
CA GLN A 89 -23.16 7.49 8.71
C GLN A 89 -22.30 6.56 7.84
N GLU A 90 -21.62 7.08 6.83
CA GLU A 90 -20.80 6.28 5.91
C GLU A 90 -19.42 5.91 6.47
N MET A 91 -18.84 6.75 7.33
CA MET A 91 -17.46 6.60 7.79
C MET A 91 -17.17 5.22 8.42
N PRO A 92 -17.98 4.67 9.35
CA PRO A 92 -17.72 3.34 9.90
C PRO A 92 -17.69 2.24 8.84
N GLY A 93 -18.52 2.37 7.80
CA GLY A 93 -18.56 1.43 6.68
C GLY A 93 -17.30 1.52 5.83
N LYS A 94 -16.92 2.73 5.41
CA LYS A 94 -15.73 2.99 4.59
C LYS A 94 -14.43 2.63 5.32
N ASP A 95 -14.35 2.91 6.62
CA ASP A 95 -13.18 2.60 7.45
C ASP A 95 -12.98 1.08 7.58
N ALA A 96 -14.08 0.33 7.66
CA ALA A 96 -14.07 -1.14 7.75
C ALA A 96 -13.91 -1.86 6.40
N GLU A 97 -13.87 -1.15 5.27
CA GLU A 97 -13.74 -1.79 3.95
C GLU A 97 -12.45 -2.60 3.82
N LEU A 98 -12.54 -3.76 3.18
CA LEU A 98 -11.35 -4.56 2.90
C LEU A 98 -10.41 -3.81 1.95
N ILE A 99 -9.14 -3.73 2.32
CA ILE A 99 -8.11 -3.23 1.40
C ILE A 99 -7.86 -4.31 0.37
N THR A 100 -8.03 -3.94 -0.90
CA THR A 100 -7.89 -4.85 -2.02
C THR A 100 -6.85 -4.31 -3.00
N PRO A 101 -6.11 -5.19 -3.69
CA PRO A 101 -5.24 -4.78 -4.77
C PRO A 101 -6.05 -4.22 -5.94
N SER A 102 -5.45 -3.28 -6.68
CA SER A 102 -6.00 -2.70 -7.90
C SER A 102 -5.12 -3.08 -9.10
N GLU A 103 -5.77 -3.37 -10.23
CA GLU A 103 -5.04 -3.70 -11.46
C GLU A 103 -4.53 -2.44 -12.17
N ILE A 104 -3.25 -2.46 -12.52
CA ILE A 104 -2.65 -1.46 -13.41
C ILE A 104 -2.51 -2.10 -14.79
N ARG A 105 -3.24 -1.56 -15.77
CA ARG A 105 -3.24 -2.09 -17.14
C ARG A 105 -1.81 -2.14 -17.70
N GLY A 106 -1.39 -3.31 -18.15
CA GLY A 106 -0.06 -3.54 -18.73
C GLY A 106 1.05 -3.79 -17.71
N LEU A 107 0.74 -3.84 -16.42
CA LEU A 107 1.72 -4.09 -15.36
C LEU A 107 1.32 -5.35 -14.57
N LYS A 108 2.20 -6.34 -14.60
CA LYS A 108 2.15 -7.53 -13.73
C LYS A 108 3.37 -7.50 -12.82
N MET A 109 3.18 -7.81 -11.54
CA MET A 109 4.25 -7.69 -10.55
C MET A 109 4.11 -8.72 -9.43
N HIS A 110 5.26 -9.13 -8.92
CA HIS A 110 5.40 -9.79 -7.64
C HIS A 110 6.26 -8.89 -6.75
N ILE A 111 5.82 -8.64 -5.52
CA ILE A 111 6.57 -7.89 -4.52
C ILE A 111 6.89 -8.89 -3.41
N CYS A 112 8.17 -9.22 -3.26
CA CYS A 112 8.59 -10.37 -2.46
C CYS A 112 9.65 -10.01 -1.44
N THR A 113 9.71 -10.78 -0.36
CA THR A 113 10.90 -10.92 0.49
C THR A 113 11.47 -12.33 0.35
N LEU A 114 12.56 -12.58 1.06
CA LEU A 114 13.25 -13.86 1.02
C LEU A 114 13.29 -14.47 2.42
N VAL A 115 13.17 -15.79 2.49
CA VAL A 115 13.41 -16.60 3.69
C VAL A 115 14.47 -17.66 3.40
N ALA A 116 15.16 -18.14 4.43
CA ALA A 116 16.10 -19.24 4.31
C ALA A 116 15.31 -20.55 4.09
N PRO A 117 15.49 -21.26 2.96
CA PRO A 117 14.68 -22.44 2.63
C PRO A 117 14.89 -23.63 3.59
N ASP A 118 15.98 -23.62 4.33
CA ASP A 118 16.35 -24.60 5.37
C ASP A 118 15.92 -24.19 6.78
N SER A 119 15.24 -23.04 6.93
CA SER A 119 14.68 -22.62 8.21
C SER A 119 13.63 -23.60 8.75
N PRO A 120 13.56 -23.76 10.08
CA PRO A 120 12.63 -24.70 10.70
C PRO A 120 11.16 -24.26 10.48
N PRO A 121 10.20 -25.21 10.50
CA PRO A 121 8.79 -24.91 10.28
C PRO A 121 8.19 -23.89 11.26
N ASP A 122 8.72 -23.84 12.48
CA ASP A 122 8.25 -22.97 13.56
C ASP A 122 8.87 -21.57 13.54
N ASP A 123 9.97 -21.37 12.81
CA ASP A 123 10.75 -20.14 12.84
C ASP A 123 11.39 -19.90 11.47
N TRP A 124 10.57 -19.43 10.52
CA TRP A 124 11.05 -19.07 9.19
C TRP A 124 11.98 -17.87 9.31
N MET A 125 13.24 -18.06 8.93
CA MET A 125 14.27 -17.03 9.07
C MET A 125 14.28 -16.13 7.83
N ASP A 126 14.00 -14.85 8.03
CA ASP A 126 14.07 -13.84 6.96
C ASP A 126 15.51 -13.63 6.48
N VAL A 127 15.66 -13.45 5.16
CA VAL A 127 16.91 -13.07 4.52
C VAL A 127 16.88 -11.56 4.26
N TYR A 128 17.88 -10.85 4.79
CA TYR A 128 17.99 -9.41 4.60
C TYR A 128 18.44 -9.07 3.18
N VAL A 129 17.51 -8.54 2.37
CA VAL A 129 17.80 -8.07 1.00
C VAL A 129 18.46 -6.70 1.06
N HIS A 130 19.79 -6.67 0.94
CA HIS A 130 20.56 -5.42 0.92
C HIS A 130 20.94 -4.97 -0.51
N SER A 131 20.63 -5.78 -1.53
CA SER A 131 20.96 -5.49 -2.92
C SER A 131 20.27 -4.22 -3.43
N LYS A 132 20.99 -3.43 -4.23
CA LYS A 132 20.41 -2.38 -5.08
C LYS A 132 20.80 -2.71 -6.52
N LEU A 133 19.95 -3.53 -7.12
CA LEU A 133 20.17 -4.18 -8.40
C LEU A 133 18.89 -4.07 -9.23
N MET A 134 19.03 -3.76 -10.51
CA MET A 134 17.94 -3.83 -11.46
C MET A 134 18.44 -4.46 -12.76
N ILE A 135 17.62 -5.35 -13.32
CA ILE A 135 17.84 -6.02 -14.60
C ILE A 135 16.64 -5.69 -15.50
N VAL A 136 16.89 -5.34 -16.75
CA VAL A 136 15.85 -5.02 -17.74
C VAL A 136 16.14 -5.77 -19.04
N ASP A 137 15.12 -6.50 -19.51
CA ASP A 137 15.08 -7.19 -20.82
C ASP A 137 16.26 -8.11 -21.13
N ASP A 138 16.95 -8.63 -20.11
CA ASP A 138 18.20 -9.38 -20.27
C ASP A 138 19.32 -8.60 -21.01
N VAL A 139 19.21 -7.26 -21.08
CA VAL A 139 20.15 -6.36 -21.77
C VAL A 139 20.85 -5.43 -20.79
N PHE A 140 20.09 -4.76 -19.93
CA PHE A 140 20.60 -3.73 -19.04
C PHE A 140 20.66 -4.24 -17.59
N THR A 141 21.78 -3.99 -16.91
CA THR A 141 21.92 -4.18 -15.47
C THR A 141 22.45 -2.90 -14.83
N THR A 142 21.90 -2.49 -13.70
CA THR A 142 22.55 -1.53 -12.79
C THR A 142 22.77 -2.16 -11.43
N ILE A 143 23.96 -1.98 -10.88
CA ILE A 143 24.32 -2.39 -9.52
C ILE A 143 25.00 -1.23 -8.80
N GLY A 144 24.67 -1.01 -7.54
CA GLY A 144 25.28 0.09 -6.79
C GLY A 144 24.78 0.21 -5.37
N SER A 145 24.81 1.44 -4.87
CA SER A 145 24.39 1.79 -3.51
C SER A 145 22.99 2.43 -3.45
N ALA A 146 22.51 3.02 -4.55
CA ALA A 146 21.26 3.77 -4.57
C ALA A 146 20.02 2.90 -4.35
N ASN A 147 19.29 3.12 -3.25
CA ASN A 147 18.00 2.49 -3.00
C ASN A 147 16.90 3.13 -3.86
N ILE A 148 15.79 2.43 -4.07
CA ILE A 148 14.57 3.00 -4.67
C ILE A 148 13.81 3.78 -3.59
N ASN A 149 14.32 4.95 -3.23
CA ASN A 149 13.67 5.92 -2.34
C ASN A 149 14.14 7.34 -2.69
N THR A 150 13.44 8.36 -2.17
CA THR A 150 13.73 9.76 -2.49
C THR A 150 15.13 10.18 -2.05
N ARG A 151 15.63 9.65 -0.93
CA ARG A 151 16.95 9.99 -0.39
C ARG A 151 18.09 9.58 -1.30
N SER A 152 18.17 8.30 -1.66
CA SER A 152 19.19 7.79 -2.58
C SER A 152 19.06 8.41 -3.97
N MET A 153 17.84 8.76 -4.40
CA MET A 153 17.61 9.33 -5.74
C MET A 153 17.83 10.84 -5.83
N GLN A 154 17.89 11.58 -4.72
CA GLN A 154 17.95 13.06 -4.75
C GLN A 154 18.93 13.71 -3.78
N VAL A 155 19.29 13.05 -2.68
CA VAL A 155 19.98 13.67 -1.53
C VAL A 155 21.32 13.00 -1.22
N ASP A 156 21.30 11.68 -1.01
CA ASP A 156 22.48 10.95 -0.57
C ASP A 156 23.49 10.82 -1.72
N THR A 157 24.78 10.77 -1.37
CA THR A 157 25.84 10.55 -2.36
C THR A 157 25.90 9.07 -2.68
N GLU A 158 25.40 8.69 -3.85
CA GLU A 158 25.31 7.28 -4.29
C GLU A 158 26.17 7.03 -5.53
N LEU A 159 26.50 5.76 -5.77
CA LEU A 159 27.19 5.31 -6.98
C LEU A 159 26.54 4.04 -7.52
N ASN A 160 26.22 4.06 -8.81
CA ASN A 160 25.79 2.89 -9.56
C ASN A 160 26.68 2.69 -10.79
N ILE A 161 26.91 1.43 -11.15
CA ILE A 161 27.53 1.02 -12.41
C ILE A 161 26.43 0.41 -13.28
N CYS A 162 26.27 0.95 -14.48
CA CYS A 162 25.37 0.44 -15.49
C CYS A 162 26.14 -0.38 -16.52
N LEU A 163 25.58 -1.51 -16.91
CA LEU A 163 26.12 -2.41 -17.92
C LEU A 163 25.03 -2.74 -18.94
N GLU A 164 25.35 -2.57 -20.22
CA GLU A 164 24.50 -2.93 -21.36
C GLU A 164 25.16 -4.10 -22.11
N ASP A 165 25.18 -5.27 -21.47
CA ASP A 165 25.79 -6.47 -22.04
C ASP A 165 24.94 -7.72 -21.72
N PRO A 166 24.23 -8.28 -22.72
CA PRO A 166 23.45 -9.50 -22.54
C PRO A 166 24.26 -10.71 -22.08
N ALA A 167 25.57 -10.76 -22.40
CA ALA A 167 26.44 -11.85 -21.96
C ALA A 167 26.68 -11.84 -20.44
N VAL A 168 26.38 -10.73 -19.76
CA VAL A 168 26.43 -10.60 -18.30
C VAL A 168 25.02 -10.57 -17.71
N THR A 169 24.12 -9.79 -18.31
CA THR A 169 22.77 -9.56 -17.76
C THR A 169 21.93 -10.85 -17.73
N LYS A 170 21.84 -11.62 -18.83
CA LYS A 170 21.04 -12.86 -18.88
C LYS A 170 21.53 -13.90 -17.87
N PRO A 171 22.84 -14.26 -17.81
CA PRO A 171 23.32 -15.22 -16.81
C PRO A 171 23.12 -14.77 -15.37
N LEU A 172 23.22 -13.46 -15.10
CA LEU A 172 22.95 -12.91 -13.76
C LEU A 172 21.48 -13.13 -13.37
N ARG A 173 20.53 -12.79 -14.25
CA ARG A 173 19.11 -13.04 -14.01
C ARG A 173 18.84 -14.52 -13.77
N GLU A 174 19.35 -15.40 -14.64
CA GLU A 174 19.20 -16.85 -14.52
C GLU A 174 19.73 -17.38 -13.19
N HIS A 175 20.90 -16.90 -12.77
CA HIS A 175 21.48 -17.25 -11.48
C HIS A 175 20.58 -16.83 -10.32
N LEU A 176 20.12 -15.57 -10.31
CA LEU A 176 19.26 -15.03 -9.25
C LEU A 176 17.90 -15.73 -9.20
N PHE A 177 17.31 -16.02 -10.35
CA PHE A 177 16.02 -16.72 -10.40
C PHE A 177 16.16 -18.12 -9.80
N ARG A 178 17.20 -18.86 -10.22
CA ARG A 178 17.49 -20.21 -9.71
C ARG A 178 17.70 -20.25 -8.19
N ILE A 179 18.43 -19.29 -7.60
CA ILE A 179 18.64 -19.30 -6.14
C ILE A 179 17.36 -18.98 -5.36
N HIS A 180 16.43 -18.21 -5.93
CA HIS A 180 15.20 -17.81 -5.24
C HIS A 180 14.05 -18.82 -5.44
N THR A 181 13.96 -19.44 -6.63
CA THR A 181 12.92 -20.42 -6.95
C THR A 181 13.35 -21.87 -6.76
N GLY A 182 14.66 -22.14 -6.66
CA GLY A 182 15.23 -23.49 -6.60
C GLY A 182 15.14 -24.27 -7.92
N ASP A 183 14.61 -23.66 -8.99
CA ASP A 183 14.44 -24.32 -10.29
C ASP A 183 15.76 -24.35 -11.05
N GLN A 184 16.13 -25.54 -11.52
CA GLN A 184 17.37 -25.74 -12.29
C GLN A 184 17.20 -25.44 -13.78
N GLU A 185 15.96 -25.39 -14.26
CA GLU A 185 15.62 -25.10 -15.65
C GLU A 185 15.27 -23.62 -15.80
N ASN A 186 15.97 -22.94 -16.72
CA ASN A 186 15.68 -21.56 -17.07
C ASN A 186 14.53 -21.54 -18.07
N GLU A 187 13.31 -21.30 -17.59
CA GLU A 187 12.16 -21.00 -18.44
C GLU A 187 12.42 -19.66 -19.18
N GLU A 188 12.41 -19.69 -20.51
CA GLU A 188 12.64 -18.49 -21.34
C GLU A 188 11.36 -17.66 -21.50
N ASN A 189 10.18 -18.28 -21.32
CA ASN A 189 8.92 -17.58 -21.36
C ASN A 189 8.65 -16.86 -20.05
N ILE A 190 8.75 -15.53 -20.08
CA ILE A 190 8.56 -14.69 -18.89
C ILE A 190 7.14 -14.79 -18.31
N ALA A 191 6.12 -15.08 -19.12
CA ALA A 191 4.75 -15.25 -18.63
C ALA A 191 4.63 -16.53 -17.80
N ILE A 192 5.19 -17.64 -18.27
CA ILE A 192 5.25 -18.90 -17.52
C ILE A 192 6.10 -18.71 -16.26
N THR A 193 7.24 -18.02 -16.38
CA THR A 193 8.09 -17.70 -15.23
C THR A 193 7.33 -16.90 -14.17
N PHE A 194 6.55 -15.90 -14.58
CA PHE A 194 5.72 -15.10 -13.68
C PHE A 194 4.68 -15.95 -12.95
N ASP A 195 4.02 -16.88 -13.65
CA ASP A 195 3.04 -17.79 -13.06
C ASP A 195 3.70 -18.76 -12.06
N ASN A 196 4.86 -19.34 -12.41
CA ASN A 196 5.64 -20.22 -11.54
C ASN A 196 6.08 -19.51 -10.24
N TRP A 197 6.50 -18.25 -10.33
CA TRP A 197 6.81 -17.44 -9.15
C TRP A 197 5.56 -17.25 -8.29
N GLY A 198 4.41 -17.00 -8.91
CA GLY A 198 3.11 -16.93 -8.24
C GLY A 198 2.74 -18.22 -7.52
N ASP A 199 3.03 -19.39 -8.10
CA ASP A 199 2.81 -20.69 -7.46
C ASP A 199 3.68 -20.89 -6.22
N ILE A 200 4.97 -20.53 -6.31
CA ILE A 200 5.88 -20.59 -5.17
C ILE A 200 5.40 -19.70 -4.02
N ILE A 201 5.00 -18.47 -4.35
CA ILE A 201 4.46 -17.51 -3.39
C ILE A 201 3.21 -18.08 -2.71
N ARG A 202 2.26 -18.62 -3.48
CA ARG A 202 1.03 -19.24 -2.95
C ARG A 202 1.32 -20.46 -2.06
N GLU A 203 2.21 -21.35 -2.50
CA GLU A 203 2.60 -22.52 -1.70
C GLU A 203 3.23 -22.09 -0.38
N ASN A 204 4.17 -21.13 -0.40
CA ASN A 204 4.76 -20.60 0.82
C ASN A 204 3.73 -19.91 1.74
N GLY A 205 2.79 -19.15 1.17
CA GLY A 205 1.67 -18.58 1.91
C GLY A 205 0.83 -19.65 2.62
N SER A 206 0.54 -20.77 1.93
CA SER A 206 -0.21 -21.90 2.51
C SER A 206 0.55 -22.64 3.63
N ARG A 207 1.88 -22.54 3.65
CA ARG A 207 2.72 -23.14 4.70
C ARG A 207 2.85 -22.27 5.94
N ARG A 208 2.83 -20.94 5.77
CA ARG A 208 2.80 -19.97 6.88
C ARG A 208 1.42 -19.88 7.53
N VAL A 209 0.33 -19.89 6.75
CA VAL A 209 -1.03 -19.76 7.26
C VAL A 209 -1.61 -21.13 7.60
N THR A 210 -1.61 -21.46 8.88
CA THR A 210 -2.27 -22.65 9.40
C THR A 210 -3.75 -22.39 9.69
N LYS A 211 -4.63 -22.52 8.68
CA LYS A 211 -6.08 -22.63 8.93
C LYS A 211 -6.59 -23.99 8.46
N LYS A 212 -7.09 -24.80 9.40
CA LYS A 212 -8.04 -25.88 9.11
C LYS A 212 -9.32 -25.74 9.96
N PRO A 213 -10.48 -26.14 9.41
CA PRO A 213 -11.76 -26.22 10.12
C PRO A 213 -11.90 -27.47 11.03
N THR A 214 -10.80 -28.15 11.37
CA THR A 214 -10.82 -29.44 12.11
C THR A 214 -9.77 -29.45 13.22
N ASN A 215 -10.12 -30.00 14.39
CA ASN A 215 -9.36 -30.08 15.66
C ASN A 215 -8.00 -30.83 15.61
N LEU A 216 -7.24 -30.73 14.53
CA LEU A 216 -5.88 -31.26 14.43
C LEU A 216 -4.90 -30.10 14.45
N GLU A 217 -3.91 -30.18 15.33
CA GLU A 217 -2.78 -29.24 15.35
C GLU A 217 -2.21 -29.14 13.93
N PRO A 218 -2.11 -27.93 13.37
CA PRO A 218 -1.68 -27.78 12.00
C PRO A 218 -0.19 -28.13 11.88
N GLU A 219 0.13 -29.01 10.92
CA GLU A 219 1.51 -29.34 10.60
C GLU A 219 2.15 -28.13 9.93
N LYS A 220 2.90 -27.35 10.72
CA LYS A 220 3.76 -26.29 10.19
C LYS A 220 4.79 -26.93 9.28
N ARG A 221 5.00 -26.34 8.11
CA ARG A 221 5.95 -26.83 7.10
C ARG A 221 7.09 -25.84 6.92
N PRO A 222 8.32 -26.30 6.64
CA PRO A 222 9.42 -25.40 6.29
C PRO A 222 9.11 -24.72 4.95
N PRO A 223 9.80 -23.61 4.60
CA PRO A 223 9.60 -22.94 3.33
C PRO A 223 9.73 -23.92 2.17
N TYR A 224 8.84 -23.80 1.18
CA TYR A 224 8.98 -24.54 -0.07
C TYR A 224 10.21 -24.08 -0.83
N ARG A 225 10.39 -22.76 -0.91
CA ARG A 225 11.50 -22.04 -1.55
C ARG A 225 11.75 -20.73 -0.82
N SER A 226 12.79 -20.01 -1.21
CA SER A 226 13.18 -18.75 -0.56
C SER A 226 12.17 -17.61 -0.82
N LEU A 227 11.49 -17.60 -1.97
CA LEU A 227 10.61 -16.51 -2.39
C LEU A 227 9.28 -16.49 -1.62
N VAL A 228 8.97 -15.39 -0.91
CA VAL A 228 7.68 -15.18 -0.21
C VAL A 228 7.08 -13.83 -0.60
N GLU A 229 5.76 -13.70 -0.60
CA GLU A 229 5.13 -12.37 -0.79
C GLU A 229 5.51 -11.45 0.36
N PHE A 230 5.85 -10.21 0.01
CA PHE A 230 6.06 -9.17 0.98
C PHE A 230 4.72 -8.84 1.67
N LEU A 231 4.68 -8.96 3.00
CA LEU A 231 3.52 -8.59 3.81
C LEU A 231 4.03 -8.00 5.13
N ASN A 232 3.53 -6.82 5.49
CA ASN A 232 3.79 -6.22 6.80
C ASN A 232 2.48 -5.76 7.43
N GLU A 233 2.02 -6.52 8.43
CA GLU A 233 0.75 -6.28 9.12
C GLU A 233 0.83 -5.17 10.19
N SER A 234 2.02 -4.63 10.44
CA SER A 234 2.19 -3.56 11.43
C SER A 234 1.44 -2.29 11.02
N SER A 235 0.73 -1.69 11.97
CA SER A 235 0.17 -0.34 11.85
C SER A 235 1.16 0.76 12.22
N ALA A 236 2.40 0.41 12.57
CA ALA A 236 3.41 1.40 12.95
C ALA A 236 3.76 2.29 11.76
N ARG A 237 3.42 3.58 11.89
CA ARG A 237 3.75 4.63 10.93
C ARG A 237 4.99 5.36 11.38
N LYS A 238 6.06 5.27 10.59
CA LYS A 238 7.28 6.05 10.79
C LYS A 238 7.65 6.72 9.47
N ASN A 239 8.01 7.99 9.57
CA ASN A 239 8.39 8.87 8.45
C ASN A 239 9.90 9.09 8.42
N LEU A 240 10.69 8.07 8.79
CA LEU A 240 12.14 8.13 8.73
C LEU A 240 12.58 7.51 7.40
N ASP A 241 12.67 8.36 6.37
CA ASP A 241 13.58 8.11 5.25
C ASP A 241 14.89 8.83 5.58
#